data_AF-A0A4C1Z134-F1
#
_entry.id   AF-A0A4C1Z134-F1
#
_cell.length_a   1.000
_cell.length_b   1.000
_cell.length_c   1.000
_cell.angle_alpha   90.00
_cell.angle_beta   90.00
_cell.angle_gamma   90.00
#
_symmetry.space_group_name_H-M   'P 1'
#
loop_
_entity.id
_entity.type
_entity.pdbx_description
1 polymer ?
#
loop_
_entity_poly.entity_id
_entity_poly.type
_entity_poly.pdbx_seq_one_letter_code
_entity_poly.pdbx_strand_id
1 'polypeptide(L)'
;MPDTRNDDNVQLGATHELKTLGLQWDINNDALGFNLGLRNTPTEVLETSLPPTKRQVTSAVMSVFDPLGLASPVLITGKCMLQDIWRSGIDWDETIEADA
;
A
#
# COMPACT_ATOMS: atom_id res chain seq x y z
N MET A 1 -42.16 -31.18 -1.53
CA MET A 1 -41.09 -30.40 -2.18
C MET A 1 -40.62 -29.36 -1.18
N PRO A 2 -39.52 -29.60 -0.45
CA PRO A 2 -38.89 -28.55 0.33
C PRO A 2 -38.01 -27.71 -0.61
N ASP A 3 -38.17 -26.41 -0.48
CA ASP A 3 -37.49 -25.35 -1.21
C ASP A 3 -36.04 -25.26 -0.71
N THR A 4 -35.09 -25.76 -1.51
CA THR A 4 -33.65 -25.60 -1.24
C THR A 4 -33.22 -24.22 -1.71
N ARG A 5 -33.65 -23.17 -0.99
CA ARG A 5 -32.92 -21.90 -0.98
C ARG A 5 -31.59 -22.18 -0.30
N ASN A 6 -30.62 -22.53 -1.13
CA ASN A 6 -29.22 -22.57 -0.78
C ASN A 6 -28.85 -21.10 -0.52
N ASP A 7 -28.98 -20.68 0.74
CA ASP A 7 -28.35 -19.45 1.19
C ASP A 7 -26.85 -19.76 1.16
N ASP A 8 -26.23 -19.52 0.00
CA ASP A 8 -24.78 -19.49 -0.16
C ASP A 8 -24.27 -18.32 0.70
N ASN A 9 -24.22 -18.57 2.00
CA ASN A 9 -23.54 -17.71 2.95
C ASN A 9 -22.05 -17.90 2.65
N VAL A 10 -21.57 -17.14 1.66
CA VAL A 10 -20.16 -16.98 1.36
C VAL A 10 -19.53 -16.55 2.68
N GLN A 11 -18.89 -17.49 3.37
CA GLN A 11 -18.11 -17.22 4.56
C GLN A 11 -16.91 -16.36 4.17
N LEU A 12 -17.15 -15.06 4.16
CA LEU A 12 -16.16 -14.02 4.02
C LEU A 12 -15.35 -13.94 5.32
N GLY A 13 -14.27 -14.71 5.38
CA GLY A 13 -13.18 -14.49 6.34
C GLY A 13 -13.18 -15.43 7.56
N ALA A 14 -12.32 -16.43 7.53
CA ALA A 14 -11.83 -17.12 8.74
C ALA A 14 -10.87 -16.25 9.57
N THR A 15 -10.69 -14.98 9.19
CA THR A 15 -9.90 -13.94 9.85
C THR A 15 -10.77 -12.68 9.89
N HIS A 16 -10.79 -11.97 11.02
CA HIS A 16 -11.53 -10.72 11.25
C HIS A 16 -11.09 -9.53 10.35
N GLU A 17 -10.44 -9.80 9.22
CA GLU A 17 -9.94 -8.82 8.27
C GLU A 17 -10.47 -9.16 6.87
N LEU A 18 -11.38 -8.32 6.38
CA LEU A 18 -11.84 -8.40 4.99
C LEU A 18 -10.97 -7.51 4.12
N LYS A 19 -10.34 -8.10 3.10
CA LYS A 19 -9.53 -7.38 2.12
C LYS A 19 -10.33 -7.19 0.84
N THR A 20 -10.52 -5.95 0.41
CA THR A 20 -11.16 -5.64 -0.87
C THR A 20 -10.45 -4.43 -1.47
N LEU A 21 -9.92 -4.58 -2.69
CA LEU A 21 -9.26 -3.50 -3.43
C LEU A 21 -8.04 -2.86 -2.72
N GLY A 22 -7.33 -3.59 -1.85
CA GLY A 22 -6.21 -3.07 -1.06
C GLY A 22 -6.62 -2.39 0.26
N LEU A 23 -7.93 -2.23 0.48
CA LEU A 23 -8.54 -1.80 1.72
C LEU A 23 -8.67 -2.99 2.68
N GLN A 24 -8.41 -2.74 3.95
CA GLN A 24 -8.64 -3.65 5.05
C GLN A 24 -9.75 -3.07 5.92
N TRP A 25 -10.82 -3.81 6.15
CA TRP A 25 -11.84 -3.40 7.11
C TRP A 25 -11.62 -4.11 8.44
N ASP A 26 -11.36 -3.34 9.49
CA ASP A 26 -11.40 -3.80 10.88
C ASP A 26 -12.83 -3.65 11.39
N ILE A 27 -13.53 -4.79 11.46
CA ILE A 27 -14.94 -4.86 11.87
C ILE A 27 -15.10 -4.46 13.34
N ASN A 28 -14.11 -4.74 14.19
CA ASN A 28 -14.24 -4.51 15.64
C ASN A 28 -14.17 -3.02 15.97
N ASN A 29 -13.36 -2.27 15.23
CA ASN A 29 -13.16 -0.84 15.42
C ASN A 29 -13.93 0.02 14.41
N ASP A 30 -14.72 -0.61 13.54
CA ASP A 30 -15.41 0.02 12.40
C ASP A 30 -14.48 0.96 11.61
N ALA A 31 -13.27 0.46 11.32
CA ALA A 31 -12.20 1.26 10.74
C ALA A 31 -11.74 0.69 9.40
N LEU A 32 -11.61 1.58 8.41
CA LEU A 32 -10.99 1.26 7.13
C LEU A 32 -9.50 1.58 7.20
N GLY A 33 -8.67 0.58 6.90
CA GLY A 33 -7.23 0.69 6.82
C GLY A 33 -6.72 0.43 5.41
N PHE A 34 -5.53 0.94 5.11
CA PHE A 34 -4.80 0.62 3.89
C PHE A 34 -3.57 -0.18 4.25
N ASN A 35 -3.35 -1.31 3.57
CA ASN A 35 -2.04 -1.93 3.60
C ASN A 35 -1.19 -1.24 2.55
N LEU A 36 -0.49 -0.18 2.95
CA LEU A 36 0.51 0.45 2.10
C LEU A 36 1.58 -0.61 1.85
N GLY A 37 1.79 -1.01 0.59
CA GLY A 37 2.57 -2.20 0.18
C GLY A 37 4.08 -2.09 0.40
N LEU A 38 4.51 -1.52 1.52
CA LEU A 38 5.87 -1.47 2.06
C LEU A 38 6.39 -2.87 2.45
N ARG A 39 5.59 -3.93 2.28
CA ARG A 39 5.99 -5.32 2.54
C ARG A 39 7.22 -5.78 1.75
N ASN A 40 7.45 -5.16 0.59
CA ASN A 40 8.61 -5.45 -0.26
C ASN A 40 9.77 -4.47 -0.05
N THR A 41 9.60 -3.50 0.86
CA THR A 41 10.65 -2.56 1.24
C THR A 41 11.46 -3.21 2.37
N PRO A 42 12.80 -3.31 2.23
CA PRO A 42 13.63 -3.86 3.29
C PRO A 42 13.41 -3.12 4.62
N THR A 43 13.39 -3.83 5.74
CA THR A 43 13.13 -3.24 7.07
C THR A 43 14.14 -2.14 7.39
N GLU A 44 15.37 -2.27 6.90
CA GLU A 44 16.46 -1.32 7.07
C GLU A 44 16.13 0.04 6.44
N VAL A 45 15.40 0.03 5.31
CA VAL A 45 14.92 1.25 4.66
C VAL A 45 13.80 1.90 5.47
N LEU A 46 12.93 1.10 6.09
CA LEU A 46 11.82 1.58 6.92
C LEU A 46 12.32 2.15 8.26
N GLU A 47 13.36 1.55 8.82
CA GLU A 47 14.04 1.99 10.04
C GLU A 47 15.05 3.12 9.79
N THR A 48 15.13 3.65 8.56
CA THR A 48 16.03 4.73 8.14
C THR A 48 17.53 4.43 8.30
N SER A 49 17.89 3.15 8.47
CA SER A 49 19.29 2.71 8.59
C SER A 49 19.98 2.55 7.24
N LEU A 50 19.20 2.42 6.15
CA LEU A 50 19.69 2.36 4.78
C LEU A 50 18.91 3.33 3.87
N PRO A 51 19.60 4.17 3.06
CA PRO A 51 18.90 4.99 2.07
C PRO A 51 18.22 4.12 1.00
N PRO A 52 16.95 4.40 0.65
CA PRO A 52 16.26 3.67 -0.40
C PRO A 52 16.81 3.95 -1.79
N THR A 53 16.68 2.99 -2.70
CA THR A 53 16.89 3.25 -4.13
C THR A 53 15.65 3.87 -4.78
N LYS A 54 15.84 4.57 -5.90
CA LYS A 54 14.73 5.09 -6.72
C LYS A 54 13.71 4.01 -7.09
N ARG A 55 14.18 2.80 -7.41
CA ARG A 55 13.33 1.63 -7.69
C ARG A 55 12.46 1.24 -6.49
N GLN A 56 13.05 1.22 -5.30
CA GLN A 56 12.32 0.87 -4.07
C GLN A 56 11.23 1.89 -3.75
N VAL A 57 11.53 3.20 -3.85
CA VAL A 57 10.52 4.25 -3.61
C VAL A 57 9.40 4.18 -4.64
N THR A 58 9.74 4.03 -5.92
CA THR A 58 8.75 3.91 -7.01
C THR A 58 7.85 2.69 -6.78
N SER A 59 8.45 1.55 -6.45
CA SER A 59 7.71 0.31 -6.17
C SER A 59 6.78 0.47 -4.96
N ALA A 60 7.24 1.13 -3.89
CA ALA A 60 6.42 1.38 -2.70
C ALA A 60 5.20 2.27 -3.02
N VAL A 61 5.40 3.40 -3.72
CA VAL A 61 4.31 4.32 -4.08
C VAL A 61 3.29 3.66 -5.02
N MET A 62 3.76 2.88 -6.00
CA MET A 62 2.90 2.23 -6.99
C MET A 62 2.23 0.95 -6.48
N SER A 63 2.70 0.39 -5.36
CA SER A 63 2.11 -0.82 -4.76
C SER A 63 0.70 -0.58 -4.21
N VAL A 64 0.34 0.67 -3.94
CA VAL A 64 -0.94 1.03 -3.33
C VAL A 64 -1.98 1.23 -4.43
N PHE A 65 -2.88 0.26 -4.54
CA PHE A 65 -4.03 0.34 -5.43
C PHE A 65 -5.19 1.04 -4.70
N ASP A 66 -5.66 2.17 -5.24
CA ASP A 66 -6.76 2.95 -4.66
C ASP A 66 -7.74 3.40 -5.76
N PRO A 67 -8.70 2.55 -6.15
CA PRO A 67 -9.66 2.87 -7.20
C PRO A 67 -10.71 3.90 -6.74
N LEU A 68 -10.90 4.06 -5.43
CA LEU A 68 -11.92 4.95 -4.85
C LEU A 68 -11.34 6.31 -4.41
N GLY A 69 -10.02 6.47 -4.41
CA GLY A 69 -9.36 7.72 -4.02
C GLY A 69 -9.31 7.97 -2.52
N LEU A 70 -9.60 6.96 -1.69
CA LEU A 70 -9.66 7.09 -0.23
C LEU A 70 -8.26 7.27 0.41
N ALA A 71 -7.22 6.73 -0.21
CA ALA A 71 -5.82 6.91 0.18
C ALA A 71 -5.16 8.08 -0.58
N SER A 72 -5.90 8.79 -1.43
CA SER A 72 -5.40 9.87 -2.28
C SER A 72 -4.54 10.92 -1.54
N PRO A 73 -4.89 11.42 -0.34
CA PRO A 73 -4.06 12.39 0.37
C PRO A 73 -2.64 11.89 0.66
N VAL A 74 -2.50 10.61 0.99
CA VAL A 74 -1.21 9.97 1.25
C VAL A 74 -0.48 9.70 -0.08
N LEU A 75 -1.21 9.20 -1.09
CA LEU A 75 -0.63 8.87 -2.40
C LEU A 75 -0.16 10.10 -3.18
N ILE A 76 -0.84 11.24 -3.05
CA ILE A 76 -0.42 12.49 -3.68
C ILE A 76 0.94 12.91 -3.13
N THR A 77 1.12 12.86 -1.81
CA THR A 77 2.42 13.18 -1.17
C THR A 77 3.53 12.27 -1.68
N GLY A 78 3.28 10.95 -1.73
CA GLY A 78 4.24 9.99 -2.27
C GLY A 78 4.54 10.22 -3.76
N LYS A 79 3.54 10.60 -4.56
CA LYS A 79 3.72 10.94 -5.98
C LYS A 79 4.51 12.24 -6.17
N CYS A 80 4.35 13.24 -5.29
CA CYS A 80 5.18 14.45 -5.31
C CYS A 80 6.65 14.11 -5.04
N MET A 81 6.93 13.32 -3.99
CA MET A 81 8.29 12.83 -3.71
C MET A 81 8.87 12.06 -4.90
N LEU A 82 8.06 11.19 -5.51
CA LEU A 82 8.47 10.46 -6.70
C LEU A 82 8.82 11.41 -7.85
N GLN A 83 8.02 12.46 -8.10
CA GLN A 83 8.33 13.46 -9.12
C GLN A 83 9.67 14.15 -8.86
N ASP A 84 10.00 14.45 -7.61
CA ASP A 84 11.27 15.09 -7.28
C ASP A 84 12.47 14.15 -7.48
N ILE A 85 12.33 12.87 -7.14
CA ILE A 85 13.33 11.82 -7.43
C ILE A 85 13.50 11.60 -8.94
N TRP A 86 12.44 11.77 -9.73
CA TRP A 86 12.56 11.70 -11.19
C TRP A 86 13.31 12.92 -11.76
N ARG A 87 13.11 14.10 -11.16
CA ARG A 87 13.79 15.34 -11.56
C ARG A 87 15.27 15.37 -11.16
N SER A 88 15.66 14.66 -10.11
CA SER A 88 17.06 14.59 -9.66
C SER A 88 17.98 13.80 -10.62
N GLY A 89 17.41 13.05 -11.57
CA GLY A 89 18.19 12.31 -12.57
C GLY A 89 18.88 11.05 -12.05
N ILE A 90 18.61 10.65 -10.81
CA ILE A 90 19.13 9.42 -10.17
C ILE A 90 18.72 8.18 -10.98
N ASP A 91 19.63 7.22 -11.10
CA ASP A 91 19.35 5.94 -11.79
C ASP A 91 18.47 5.00 -10.93
N TRP A 92 17.90 3.97 -11.55
CA TRP A 92 16.95 3.07 -10.89
C TRP A 92 17.48 2.40 -9.62
N ASP A 93 18.70 1.87 -9.65
CA ASP A 93 19.32 1.14 -8.54
C ASP A 93 20.26 2.01 -7.69
N GLU A 94 20.28 3.32 -7.93
CA GLU A 94 21.05 4.29 -7.16
C GLU A 94 20.27 4.76 -5.91
N THR A 95 21.00 4.94 -4.81
CA THR A 95 20.44 5.35 -3.51
C THR A 95 20.12 6.84 -3.49
N ILE A 96 18.97 7.18 -2.90
CA ILE A 96 18.59 8.57 -2.65
C ILE A 96 19.33 9.01 -1.40
N GLU A 97 20.41 9.79 -1.58
CA GLU A 97 21.09 10.42 -0.45
C GLU A 97 20.20 11.52 0.13
N ALA A 98 20.18 11.63 1.46
CA ALA A 98 19.54 12.76 2.10
C ALA A 98 20.38 14.01 1.79
N ASP A 99 19.74 15.06 1.25
CA ASP A 99 20.38 16.36 1.11
C ASP A 99 20.96 16.77 2.48
N ALA A 100 22.26 17.10 2.51
CA ALA A 100 22.98 17.55 3.70
C ALA A 100 22.55 18.95 4.17
#